data_AF-A0A7H0YH40-F1
#
_entry.id   AF-A0A7H0YH40-F1
#
_cell.length_a   1.000
_cell.length_b   1.000
_cell.length_c   1.000
_cell.angle_alpha   90.00
_cell.angle_beta   90.00
_cell.angle_gamma   90.00
#
_symmetry.space_group_name_H-M   'P 1'
#
loop_
_entity.id
_entity.type
_entity.pdbx_description
1 polymer ?
#
loop_
_entity_poly.entity_id
_entity_poly.type
_entity_poly.pdbx_seq_one_letter_code
_entity_poly.pdbx_strand_id
1 'polypeptide(L)'
;MYKFKIGDYVMHKNLGEGYIAALVPPGKMNSKYLVKFGDGSHSTYCREENLTLKEKPIKMKIAVVEFAETPYKKYHFKSDLLLEKGDLVVVDTANGFAVAEVVGFREDSTYATKWVVQKVDVKGHEKRLDQIRKVESLKKELENRRKVVEAEAIHVLMSNIDPEYARIHATLAAMGEM
;
A
#
# COMPACT_ATOMS: atom_id res chain seq x y z
N MET A 1 11.14 21.89 -4.38
CA MET A 1 12.26 20.93 -4.55
C MET A 1 11.64 19.56 -4.78
N TYR A 2 11.58 19.09 -6.02
CA TYR A 2 10.94 17.81 -6.35
C TYR A 2 11.91 16.67 -6.00
N LYS A 3 11.48 15.73 -5.15
CA LYS A 3 12.24 14.50 -4.85
C LYS A 3 11.73 13.40 -5.76
N PHE A 4 12.53 13.02 -6.75
CA PHE A 4 12.25 11.91 -7.64
C PHE A 4 12.29 10.57 -6.89
N LYS A 5 11.43 9.63 -7.26
CA LYS A 5 11.37 8.25 -6.78
C LYS A 5 11.76 7.27 -7.88
N ILE A 6 12.24 6.10 -7.48
CA ILE A 6 12.47 4.98 -8.40
C ILE A 6 11.13 4.64 -9.07
N GLY A 7 11.15 4.50 -10.39
CA GLY A 7 9.96 4.26 -11.19
C GLY A 7 9.29 5.52 -11.74
N ASP A 8 9.70 6.72 -11.31
CA ASP A 8 9.17 7.96 -11.88
C ASP A 8 9.52 8.07 -13.37
N TYR A 9 8.54 8.55 -14.14
CA TYR A 9 8.71 8.90 -15.54
C TYR A 9 9.27 10.32 -15.64
N VAL A 10 10.38 10.47 -16.34
CA VAL A 10 11.12 11.73 -16.39
C VAL A 10 11.55 12.08 -17.81
N MET A 11 11.62 13.37 -18.08
CA MET A 11 12.24 13.90 -19.29
C MET A 11 13.59 14.53 -18.95
N HIS A 12 14.61 14.15 -19.71
CA HIS A 12 15.92 14.78 -19.65
C HIS A 12 16.06 15.80 -20.79
N LYS A 13 16.60 16.99 -20.48
CA LYS A 13 16.71 18.11 -21.43
C LYS A 13 17.31 17.73 -22.79
N ASN A 14 18.28 16.80 -22.81
CA ASN A 14 19.03 16.42 -24.02
C ASN A 14 18.84 14.96 -24.47
N LEU A 15 18.14 14.13 -23.71
CA LEU A 15 18.07 12.67 -23.97
C LEU A 15 16.63 12.18 -24.23
N GLY A 16 15.62 13.04 -24.10
CA GLY A 16 14.22 12.66 -24.30
C GLY A 16 13.59 12.10 -23.02
N GLU A 17 12.64 11.18 -23.17
CA GLU A 17 11.80 10.66 -22.07
C GLU A 17 12.21 9.24 -21.65
N GLY A 18 12.20 8.95 -20.35
CA GLY A 18 12.66 7.68 -19.80
C GLY A 18 12.24 7.43 -18.35
N TYR A 19 12.78 6.36 -17.74
CA TYR A 19 12.46 5.96 -16.37
C TYR A 19 13.69 6.01 -15.46
N ILE A 20 13.47 6.36 -14.18
CA ILE A 20 14.49 6.25 -13.13
C ILE A 20 14.54 4.81 -12.60
N ALA A 21 15.68 4.15 -12.80
CA ALA A 21 15.86 2.75 -12.38
C ALA A 21 16.61 2.61 -11.04
N ALA A 22 17.55 3.52 -10.72
CA ALA A 22 18.31 3.46 -9.47
C ALA A 22 18.78 4.85 -8.97
N LEU A 23 18.58 5.07 -7.67
CA LEU A 23 19.22 6.14 -6.88
C LEU A 23 20.54 5.58 -6.36
N VAL A 24 21.67 5.88 -7.01
CA VAL A 24 22.98 5.45 -6.52
C VAL A 24 23.55 6.54 -5.61
N PRO A 25 23.86 6.24 -4.34
CA PRO A 25 24.50 7.22 -3.45
C PRO A 25 25.89 7.61 -3.99
N PRO A 26 26.34 8.86 -3.74
CA PRO A 26 27.53 9.40 -4.38
C PRO A 26 28.80 8.68 -3.91
N GLY A 27 29.32 7.78 -4.74
CA GLY A 27 30.64 7.18 -4.61
C GLY A 27 31.53 7.62 -5.77
N LYS A 28 32.44 8.57 -5.51
CA LYS A 28 33.59 9.05 -6.34
C LYS A 28 33.37 9.44 -7.81
N MET A 29 32.21 9.22 -8.40
CA MET A 29 31.81 9.78 -9.70
C MET A 29 30.64 10.75 -9.51
N ASN A 30 30.75 11.95 -10.06
CA ASN A 30 29.83 13.09 -9.90
C ASN A 30 28.43 12.90 -10.56
N SER A 31 27.89 11.69 -10.58
CA SER A 31 26.59 11.33 -11.18
C SER A 31 25.70 10.68 -10.12
N LYS A 32 24.61 11.37 -9.77
CA LYS A 32 23.71 10.98 -8.65
C LYS A 32 22.56 10.02 -9.05
N TYR A 33 22.30 9.77 -10.34
CA TYR A 33 21.13 8.96 -10.79
C TYR A 33 21.41 8.17 -12.08
N LEU A 34 20.82 6.97 -12.18
CA LEU A 34 20.81 6.16 -13.41
C LEU A 34 19.41 6.21 -14.04
N VAL A 35 19.34 6.69 -15.29
CA VAL A 35 18.10 6.79 -16.08
C VAL A 35 18.21 5.81 -17.25
N LYS A 36 17.21 4.95 -17.41
CA LYS A 36 17.12 4.03 -18.54
C LYS A 36 16.14 4.60 -19.56
N PHE A 37 16.62 4.82 -20.78
CA PHE A 37 15.77 5.16 -21.92
C PHE A 37 15.25 3.87 -22.56
N GLY A 38 13.99 3.90 -22.98
CA GLY A 38 13.20 2.69 -23.25
C GLY A 38 13.45 2.05 -24.62
N ASP A 39 14.50 1.25 -24.73
CA ASP A 39 14.67 0.18 -25.75
C ASP A 39 15.58 -0.97 -25.26
N GLY A 40 16.05 -0.89 -24.00
CA GLY A 40 16.77 -1.99 -23.36
C GLY A 40 18.27 -2.02 -23.60
N SER A 41 18.80 -1.20 -24.51
CA SER A 41 20.19 -1.34 -24.97
C SER A 41 21.18 -0.39 -24.29
N HIS A 42 20.73 0.76 -23.78
CA HIS A 42 21.64 1.76 -23.19
C HIS A 42 21.11 2.34 -21.87
N SER A 43 21.96 2.34 -20.85
CA SER A 43 21.71 3.06 -19.59
C SER A 43 22.54 4.34 -19.58
N THR A 44 21.91 5.48 -19.26
CA THR A 44 22.59 6.78 -19.24
C THR A 44 22.52 7.40 -17.85
N TYR A 45 23.66 7.89 -17.36
CA TYR A 45 23.74 8.56 -16.07
C TYR A 45 23.40 10.03 -16.23
N CYS A 46 22.48 10.53 -15.40
CA CYS A 46 21.99 11.91 -15.49
C CYS A 46 22.01 12.59 -14.12
N ARG A 47 22.19 13.91 -14.09
CA ARG A 47 22.03 14.72 -12.87
C ARG A 47 20.57 15.09 -12.66
N GLU A 48 20.16 15.21 -11.40
CA GLU A 48 18.79 15.59 -10.97
C GLU A 48 18.31 16.90 -11.62
N GLU A 49 19.18 17.90 -11.70
CA GLU A 49 18.90 19.24 -12.24
C GLU A 49 18.51 19.26 -13.72
N ASN A 50 18.73 18.15 -14.42
CA ASN A 50 18.39 17.97 -15.82
C ASN A 50 17.15 17.09 -16.03
N LEU A 51 16.56 16.58 -14.95
CA LEU A 51 15.33 15.78 -14.99
C LEU A 51 14.13 16.66 -14.67
N THR A 52 13.07 16.48 -15.43
CA THR A 52 11.75 17.05 -15.13
C THR A 52 10.77 15.90 -15.00
N LEU A 53 9.99 15.87 -13.90
CA LEU A 53 8.92 14.90 -13.72
C LEU A 53 7.90 15.10 -14.84
N LYS A 54 7.55 14.02 -15.52
CA LYS A 54 6.41 14.01 -16.42
C LYS A 54 5.41 12.98 -15.95
N GLU A 55 4.14 13.34 -16.05
CA GLU A 55 3.09 12.34 -16.04
C GLU A 55 3.34 11.41 -17.23
N LYS A 56 3.33 10.10 -16.96
CA LYS A 56 3.45 9.11 -18.02
C LYS A 56 2.32 9.37 -19.01
N PRO A 57 2.59 9.57 -20.31
CA PRO A 57 1.53 9.79 -21.27
C PRO A 57 0.63 8.56 -21.27
N ILE A 58 -0.57 8.73 -20.73
CA ILE A 58 -1.57 7.69 -20.66
C ILE A 58 -2.10 7.52 -22.07
N LYS A 59 -1.58 6.50 -22.77
CA LYS A 59 -2.16 6.07 -24.03
C LYS A 59 -3.35 5.17 -23.74
N MET A 60 -4.47 5.49 -24.38
CA MET A 60 -5.64 4.62 -24.40
C MET A 60 -5.19 3.23 -24.86
N LYS A 61 -5.52 2.22 -24.05
CA LYS A 61 -5.25 0.81 -24.33
C LYS A 61 -6.53 0.01 -24.12
N ILE A 62 -6.59 -1.17 -24.72
CA ILE A 62 -7.68 -2.11 -24.44
C ILE A 62 -7.23 -3.06 -23.34
N ALA A 63 -7.90 -3.01 -22.19
CA ALA A 63 -7.75 -3.99 -21.12
C ALA A 63 -8.59 -5.23 -21.44
N VAL A 64 -7.96 -6.39 -21.39
CA VAL A 64 -8.64 -7.69 -21.45
C VAL A 64 -8.87 -8.14 -20.01
N VAL A 65 -10.11 -8.38 -19.65
CA VAL A 65 -10.50 -8.72 -18.28
C VAL A 65 -11.30 -10.02 -18.23
N GLU A 66 -11.26 -10.67 -17.07
CA GLU A 66 -12.07 -11.83 -16.73
C GLU A 66 -12.89 -11.53 -15.46
N PHE A 67 -14.15 -11.95 -15.45
CA PHE A 67 -15.01 -11.83 -14.27
C PHE A 67 -14.91 -13.10 -13.44
N ALA A 68 -14.92 -12.97 -12.12
CA ALA A 68 -14.84 -14.11 -11.20
C ALA A 68 -15.95 -15.15 -11.43
N GLU A 69 -17.15 -14.70 -11.81
CA GLU A 69 -18.29 -15.58 -12.10
C GLU A 69 -18.16 -16.32 -13.44
N THR A 70 -17.35 -15.81 -14.37
CA THR A 70 -17.17 -16.38 -15.73
C THR A 70 -15.71 -16.36 -16.17
N PRO A 71 -14.80 -17.08 -15.48
CA PRO A 71 -13.36 -16.99 -15.70
C PRO A 71 -12.91 -17.50 -17.08
N TYR A 72 -13.75 -18.28 -17.76
CA TYR A 72 -13.46 -18.80 -19.10
C TYR A 72 -13.69 -17.76 -20.21
N LYS A 73 -14.34 -16.62 -19.90
CA LYS A 73 -14.75 -15.64 -20.90
C LYS A 73 -14.01 -14.32 -20.69
N LYS A 74 -13.33 -13.90 -21.77
CA LYS A 74 -12.56 -12.66 -21.82
C LYS A 74 -13.41 -11.54 -22.40
N TYR A 75 -13.33 -10.38 -21.77
CA TYR A 75 -14.03 -9.18 -22.19
C TYR A 75 -13.02 -8.05 -22.41
N HIS A 76 -13.34 -7.15 -23.32
CA HIS A 76 -12.45 -6.07 -23.71
C HIS A 76 -13.05 -4.73 -23.29
N PHE A 77 -12.26 -3.92 -22.60
CA PHE A 77 -12.65 -2.59 -22.14
C PHE A 77 -11.59 -1.57 -22.52
N LYS A 78 -12.03 -0.36 -22.88
CA LYS A 78 -11.13 0.79 -23.04
C LYS A 78 -10.59 1.19 -21.69
N SER A 79 -9.31 1.55 -21.63
CA SER A 79 -8.69 2.04 -20.40
C SER A 79 -7.68 3.12 -20.70
N ASP A 80 -7.76 4.18 -19.91
CA ASP A 80 -6.78 5.24 -19.73
C ASP A 80 -6.13 5.13 -18.33
N LEU A 81 -6.14 3.94 -17.72
CA LEU A 81 -5.55 3.74 -16.41
C LEU A 81 -4.21 3.01 -16.55
N LEU A 82 -3.30 3.31 -15.62
CA LEU A 82 -2.06 2.56 -15.46
C LEU A 82 -2.35 1.20 -14.81
N LEU A 83 -2.79 0.26 -15.66
CA LEU A 83 -3.09 -1.11 -15.27
C LEU A 83 -1.94 -2.07 -15.59
N GLU A 84 -1.81 -3.10 -14.77
CA GLU A 84 -0.95 -4.26 -14.95
C GLU A 84 -1.79 -5.55 -14.95
N LYS A 85 -1.21 -6.66 -15.43
CA LYS A 85 -1.88 -7.96 -15.36
C LYS A 85 -2.01 -8.40 -13.88
N GLY A 86 -3.18 -8.89 -13.51
CA GLY A 86 -3.55 -9.25 -12.14
C GLY A 86 -4.19 -8.12 -11.34
N ASP A 87 -4.28 -6.91 -11.90
CA ASP A 87 -4.99 -5.81 -11.24
C ASP A 87 -6.50 -6.09 -11.20
N LEU A 88 -7.11 -5.86 -10.04
CA LEU A 88 -8.57 -5.79 -9.94
C LEU A 88 -9.06 -4.40 -10.35
N VAL A 89 -10.07 -4.37 -11.20
CA VAL A 89 -10.64 -3.14 -11.74
C VAL A 89 -12.16 -3.17 -11.72
N VAL A 90 -12.76 -2.00 -11.60
CA VAL A 90 -14.19 -1.78 -11.78
C VAL A 90 -14.41 -1.40 -13.24
N VAL A 91 -15.32 -2.09 -13.91
CA VAL A 91 -15.70 -1.84 -15.31
C VAL A 91 -17.18 -1.48 -15.39
N ASP A 92 -17.52 -0.60 -16.33
CA ASP A 92 -18.92 -0.34 -16.68
C ASP A 92 -19.42 -1.48 -17.58
N THR A 93 -20.42 -2.25 -17.16
CA THR A 93 -21.04 -3.32 -17.96
C THR A 93 -22.45 -2.92 -18.39
N ALA A 94 -23.12 -3.73 -19.21
CA ALA A 94 -24.52 -3.47 -19.58
C ALA A 94 -25.46 -3.48 -18.36
N ASN A 95 -25.12 -4.23 -17.31
CA ASN A 95 -25.93 -4.42 -16.11
C ASN A 95 -25.46 -3.55 -14.92
N GLY A 96 -24.65 -2.53 -15.19
CA GLY A 96 -24.02 -1.68 -14.17
C GLY A 96 -22.56 -2.01 -13.92
N PHE A 97 -22.03 -1.55 -12.79
CA PHE A 97 -20.61 -1.72 -12.46
C PHE A 97 -20.31 -3.12 -11.94
N ALA A 98 -19.22 -3.70 -12.41
CA ALA A 98 -18.75 -5.00 -11.95
C ALA A 98 -17.23 -5.00 -11.76
N VAL A 99 -16.73 -5.88 -10.90
CA VAL A 99 -15.30 -6.07 -10.65
C VAL A 99 -14.78 -7.18 -11.53
N ALA A 100 -13.64 -6.94 -12.18
CA ALA A 100 -12.96 -7.89 -13.04
C ALA A 100 -11.45 -7.86 -12.80
N GLU A 101 -10.77 -8.95 -13.14
CA GLU A 101 -9.31 -9.04 -13.10
C GLU A 101 -8.74 -8.77 -14.50
N VAL A 102 -7.71 -7.94 -14.58
CA VAL A 102 -7.00 -7.68 -15.83
C VAL A 102 -6.09 -8.85 -16.17
N VAL A 103 -6.39 -9.56 -17.26
CA VAL A 103 -5.60 -10.72 -17.71
C VAL A 103 -4.65 -10.41 -18.86
N GLY A 104 -4.81 -9.27 -19.51
CA GLY A 104 -3.92 -8.82 -20.58
C GLY A 104 -4.29 -7.47 -21.19
N PHE A 105 -3.57 -7.10 -22.24
CA PHE A 105 -3.78 -5.85 -22.98
C PHE A 105 -3.78 -6.09 -24.48
N ARG A 106 -4.47 -5.23 -25.22
CA ARG A 106 -4.45 -5.13 -26.68
C ARG A 106 -4.34 -3.68 -27.12
N GLU A 107 -3.79 -3.46 -28.30
CA GLU A 107 -3.72 -2.12 -28.91
C GLU A 107 -5.10 -1.69 -29.42
N ASP A 108 -5.84 -2.61 -30.02
CA ASP A 108 -7.16 -2.38 -30.57
C ASP A 108 -8.14 -3.52 -30.28
N SER A 109 -9.43 -3.20 -30.31
CA SER A 109 -10.50 -4.19 -30.35
C SER A 109 -11.84 -3.55 -30.72
N THR A 110 -12.54 -4.16 -31.68
CA THR A 110 -13.92 -3.79 -32.03
C THR A 110 -14.93 -4.13 -30.92
N TYR A 111 -14.59 -5.06 -30.03
CA TYR A 111 -15.45 -5.46 -28.90
C TYR A 111 -15.38 -4.50 -27.71
N ALA A 112 -14.36 -3.63 -27.66
CA ALA A 112 -14.18 -2.70 -26.57
C ALA A 112 -15.06 -1.46 -26.75
N THR A 113 -16.32 -1.56 -26.34
CA THR A 113 -17.29 -0.44 -26.40
C THR A 113 -17.36 0.36 -25.12
N LYS A 114 -17.08 -0.28 -23.97
CA LYS A 114 -17.17 0.30 -22.62
C LYS A 114 -15.80 0.52 -21.98
N TRP A 115 -15.78 1.23 -20.86
CA TRP A 115 -14.56 1.68 -20.20
C TRP A 115 -14.31 0.99 -18.86
N VAL A 116 -13.03 0.87 -18.51
CA VAL A 116 -12.58 0.66 -17.15
C VAL A 116 -12.78 1.97 -16.38
N VAL A 117 -13.41 1.87 -15.21
CA VAL A 117 -13.78 3.01 -14.38
C VAL A 117 -12.69 3.33 -13.36
N GLN A 118 -12.22 2.31 -12.65
CA GLN A 118 -11.24 2.50 -11.57
C GLN A 118 -10.46 1.23 -11.26
N LYS A 119 -9.20 1.38 -10.85
CA LYS A 119 -8.40 0.31 -10.25
C LYS A 119 -8.73 0.14 -8.76
N VAL A 120 -8.95 -1.09 -8.33
CA VAL A 120 -9.24 -1.43 -6.92
C VAL A 120 -7.95 -1.43 -6.11
N ASP A 121 -7.90 -0.64 -5.04
CA ASP A 121 -6.75 -0.59 -4.12
C ASP A 121 -6.85 -1.68 -3.04
N VAL A 122 -6.47 -2.90 -3.41
CA VAL A 122 -6.44 -4.04 -2.50
C VAL A 122 -5.37 -3.86 -1.41
N LYS A 123 -4.16 -3.43 -1.79
CA LYS A 123 -3.03 -3.27 -0.86
C LYS A 123 -3.31 -2.21 0.21
N GLY A 124 -3.90 -1.08 -0.17
CA GLY A 124 -4.29 -0.05 0.78
C GLY A 124 -5.40 -0.50 1.73
N HIS A 125 -6.33 -1.33 1.25
CA HIS A 125 -7.36 -1.94 2.08
C HIS A 125 -6.78 -2.92 3.11
N GLU A 126 -5.93 -3.86 2.68
CA GLU A 126 -5.27 -4.83 3.58
C GLU A 126 -4.47 -4.14 4.66
N LYS A 127 -3.66 -3.13 4.29
CA LYS A 127 -2.89 -2.34 5.25
C LYS A 127 -3.78 -1.64 6.28
N ARG A 128 -4.95 -1.15 5.87
CA ARG A 128 -5.94 -0.53 6.77
C ARG A 128 -6.50 -1.55 7.75
N LEU A 129 -6.85 -2.75 7.29
CA LEU A 129 -7.33 -3.83 8.16
C LEU A 129 -6.27 -4.26 9.16
N ASP A 130 -5.02 -4.40 8.75
CA ASP A 130 -3.92 -4.75 9.66
C ASP A 130 -3.68 -3.68 10.73
N GLN A 131 -3.83 -2.40 10.38
CA GLN A 131 -3.76 -1.32 11.37
C GLN A 131 -4.91 -1.41 12.37
N ILE A 132 -6.13 -1.65 11.91
CA ILE A 132 -7.31 -1.79 12.78
C ILE A 132 -7.09 -2.96 13.76
N ARG A 133 -6.67 -4.12 13.26
CA ARG A 133 -6.37 -5.30 14.09
C ARG A 133 -5.31 -5.02 15.16
N LYS A 134 -4.22 -4.32 14.80
CA LYS A 134 -3.17 -3.92 15.75
C LYS A 134 -3.69 -2.97 16.82
N VAL A 135 -4.53 -2.00 16.43
CA VAL A 135 -5.11 -1.06 17.39
C VAL A 135 -6.05 -1.79 18.36
N GLU A 136 -6.87 -2.71 17.86
CA GLU A 136 -7.75 -3.52 18.71
C GLU A 136 -6.97 -4.41 19.68
N SER A 137 -5.91 -5.07 19.22
CA SER A 137 -5.07 -5.91 20.08
C SER A 137 -4.41 -5.08 21.18
N LEU A 138 -3.87 -3.90 20.84
CA LEU A 138 -3.25 -2.99 21.81
C LEU A 138 -4.26 -2.44 22.82
N LYS A 139 -5.47 -2.06 22.38
CA LYS A 139 -6.54 -1.63 23.29
C LYS A 139 -6.90 -2.72 24.29
N LYS A 140 -7.01 -3.97 23.84
CA LYS A 140 -7.32 -5.11 24.70
C LYS A 140 -6.20 -5.37 25.72
N GLU A 141 -4.95 -5.31 25.28
CA GLU A 141 -3.80 -5.44 26.19
C GLU A 141 -3.77 -4.30 27.22
N LEU A 142 -4.01 -3.06 26.79
CA LEU A 142 -4.03 -1.89 27.66
C LEU A 142 -5.13 -1.97 28.71
N GLU A 143 -6.33 -2.41 28.32
CA GLU A 143 -7.45 -2.61 29.25
C GLU A 143 -7.15 -3.72 30.28
N ASN A 144 -6.54 -4.82 29.85
CA ASN A 144 -6.13 -5.88 30.76
C ASN A 144 -5.07 -5.39 31.76
N ARG A 145 -4.06 -4.65 31.28
CA ARG A 145 -3.05 -4.05 32.16
C ARG A 145 -3.65 -3.04 33.12
N ARG A 146 -4.61 -2.23 32.66
CA ARG A 146 -5.31 -1.26 33.51
C ARG A 146 -5.97 -1.97 34.69
N LYS A 147 -6.70 -3.06 34.46
CA LYS A 147 -7.36 -3.83 35.52
C LYS A 147 -6.39 -4.41 36.54
N VAL A 148 -5.25 -4.92 36.10
CA VAL A 148 -4.20 -5.45 37.00
C VAL A 148 -3.64 -4.33 37.87
N VAL A 149 -3.26 -3.21 37.26
CA VAL A 149 -2.70 -2.05 37.99
C VAL A 149 -3.73 -1.42 38.93
N GLU A 150 -4.99 -1.31 38.52
CA GLU A 150 -6.08 -0.82 39.37
C GLU A 150 -6.28 -1.72 40.59
N ALA A 151 -6.30 -3.04 40.40
CA ALA A 151 -6.41 -3.99 41.51
C ALA A 151 -5.25 -3.84 42.51
N GLU A 152 -4.00 -3.82 42.01
CA GLU A 152 -2.81 -3.60 42.85
C GLU A 152 -2.86 -2.26 43.59
N ALA A 153 -3.22 -1.18 42.89
CA ALA A 153 -3.32 0.16 43.48
C ALA A 153 -4.40 0.24 44.56
N ILE A 154 -5.54 -0.44 44.37
CA ILE A 154 -6.60 -0.54 45.37
C ILE A 154 -6.07 -1.22 46.63
N HIS A 155 -5.37 -2.35 46.51
CA HIS A 155 -4.78 -3.05 47.67
C HIS A 155 -3.80 -2.17 48.45
N VAL A 156 -2.94 -1.43 47.75
CA VAL A 156 -2.00 -0.49 48.38
C VAL A 156 -2.74 0.64 49.09
N LEU A 157 -3.73 1.25 48.43
CA LEU A 157 -4.54 2.33 49.04
C LEU A 157 -5.29 1.84 50.27
N MET A 158 -5.94 0.68 50.19
CA MET A 158 -6.68 0.11 51.32
C MET A 158 -5.76 -0.24 52.50
N SER A 159 -4.57 -0.77 52.24
CA SER A 159 -3.57 -1.06 53.28
C SER A 159 -3.07 0.20 53.99
N ASN A 160 -3.03 1.34 53.30
CA ASN A 160 -2.65 2.62 53.88
C ASN A 160 -3.78 3.28 54.68
N ILE A 161 -5.04 3.03 54.31
CA ILE A 161 -6.22 3.61 54.97
C ILE A 161 -6.64 2.77 56.20
N ASP A 162 -6.55 1.45 56.12
CA ASP A 162 -6.98 0.51 57.16
C ASP A 162 -5.84 -0.45 57.58
N PRO A 163 -5.28 -0.28 58.80
CA PRO A 163 -4.23 -1.14 59.32
C PRO A 163 -4.64 -2.61 59.52
N GLU A 164 -5.92 -2.91 59.80
CA GLU A 164 -6.37 -4.30 59.94
C GLU A 164 -6.42 -5.01 58.59
N TYR A 165 -6.87 -4.31 57.55
CA TYR A 165 -6.84 -4.78 56.17
C TYR A 165 -5.41 -5.18 55.75
N ALA A 166 -4.42 -4.32 56.03
CA ALA A 166 -3.01 -4.59 55.71
C ALA A 166 -2.50 -5.87 56.39
N ARG A 167 -2.88 -6.09 57.66
CA ARG A 167 -2.47 -7.28 58.42
C ARG A 167 -3.08 -8.57 57.87
N ILE A 168 -4.37 -8.54 57.51
CA ILE A 168 -5.08 -9.70 56.93
C ILE A 168 -4.51 -10.02 55.55
N HIS A 169 -4.33 -9.01 54.70
CA HIS A 169 -3.74 -9.15 53.37
C HIS A 169 -2.33 -9.76 53.41
N ALA A 170 -1.48 -9.31 54.33
CA ALA A 170 -0.14 -9.88 54.53
C ALA A 170 -0.18 -11.34 55.01
N THR A 171 -1.15 -11.68 55.86
CA THR A 171 -1.32 -13.06 56.37
C THR A 171 -1.79 -14.00 55.25
N LEU A 172 -2.76 -13.57 54.44
CA LEU A 172 -3.24 -14.33 53.28
C LEU A 172 -2.14 -14.54 52.22
N ALA A 173 -1.32 -13.52 51.96
CA ALA A 173 -0.16 -13.63 51.08
C ALA A 173 0.88 -14.64 51.61
N ALA A 174 1.13 -14.67 52.91
CA ALA A 174 2.04 -15.65 53.54
C ALA A 174 1.51 -17.09 53.51
N MET A 175 0.19 -17.27 53.37
CA MET A 175 -0.47 -18.57 53.23
C MET A 175 -0.56 -19.04 51.76
N GLY A 176 -0.17 -18.20 50.80
CA GLY A 176 -0.17 -18.53 49.36
C GLY A 176 -1.55 -18.52 48.70
N GLU A 177 -2.54 -17.88 49.31
CA GLU A 177 -3.92 -17.79 48.80
C GLU A 177 -4.16 -16.57 47.88
N MET A 178 -3.10 -15.98 47.31
CA MET A 178 -3.16 -14.85 46.39
C MET A 178 -2.34 -15.08 45.13
#